data_AF-A0A936NHH0-F1
#
_entry.id   AF-A0A936NHH0-F1
#
_cell.length_a   1.000
_cell.length_b   1.000
_cell.length_c   1.000
_cell.angle_alpha   90.00
_cell.angle_beta   90.00
_cell.angle_gamma   90.00
#
_symmetry.space_group_name_H-M   'P 1'
#
loop_
_entity.id
_entity.type
_entity.pdbx_description
1 polymer ?
#
loop_
_entity_poly.entity_id
_entity_poly.type
_entity_poly.pdbx_seq_one_letter_code
_entity_poly.pdbx_strand_id
1 'polypeptide(L)'
;MVQSESGPFTLRTETLGALPIVNHFLARMSLDAIIDAHLPANDARLRLDPAVVIGLLVRNLTIDHQPIYALGEWAAGSTRPCSA
;
A
#
# COMPACT_ATOMS: atom_id res chain seq x y z
N MET A 1 11.48 -14.23 -33.87
CA MET A 1 12.85 -13.90 -33.42
C MET A 1 12.99 -12.39 -33.52
N VAL A 2 12.63 -11.65 -32.47
CA VAL A 2 12.75 -10.19 -32.42
C VAL A 2 14.17 -9.88 -31.93
N GLN A 3 14.97 -9.25 -32.78
CA GLN A 3 16.27 -8.72 -32.42
C GLN A 3 16.06 -7.40 -31.68
N SER A 4 16.48 -7.34 -30.42
CA SER A 4 16.50 -6.09 -29.65
C SER A 4 17.77 -5.33 -30.04
N GLU A 5 17.63 -4.12 -30.58
CA GLU A 5 18.76 -3.22 -30.85
C GLU A 5 19.48 -2.90 -29.53
N SER A 6 20.74 -3.31 -29.44
CA SER A 6 21.60 -3.07 -28.27
C SER A 6 22.16 -1.65 -28.30
N GLY A 7 21.30 -0.67 -28.01
CA GLY A 7 21.72 0.68 -27.62
C GLY A 7 22.34 0.70 -26.21
N PRO A 8 23.01 1.78 -25.79
CA PRO A 8 23.60 1.87 -24.47
C PRO A 8 22.52 1.75 -23.38
N PHE A 9 22.58 0.70 -22.56
CA PHE A 9 21.69 0.54 -21.42
C PHE A 9 22.16 1.43 -20.26
N THR A 10 21.27 2.29 -19.77
CA THR A 10 21.52 3.11 -18.57
C THR A 10 20.83 2.48 -17.37
N LEU A 11 21.60 2.10 -16.35
CA LEU A 11 21.06 1.58 -15.09
C LEU A 11 20.27 2.69 -14.38
N ARG A 12 19.01 2.41 -14.06
CA ARG A 12 18.19 3.24 -13.18
C ARG A 12 17.93 2.48 -11.88
N THR A 13 18.35 3.08 -10.77
CA THR A 13 18.05 2.56 -9.44
C THR A 13 17.00 3.46 -8.81
N GLU A 14 15.87 2.86 -8.43
CA GLU A 14 14.78 3.55 -7.75
C GLU A 14 14.43 2.80 -6.46
N THR A 15 14.20 3.55 -5.38
CA THR A 15 13.75 2.98 -4.11
C THR A 15 12.23 2.93 -4.11
N LEU A 16 11.64 1.72 -4.15
CA LEU A 16 10.20 1.50 -4.32
C LEU A 16 9.40 1.46 -3.01
N GLY A 17 10.06 1.65 -1.86
CA GLY A 17 9.44 1.54 -0.54
C GLY A 17 8.99 0.11 -0.19
N ALA A 18 8.43 -0.08 1.01
CA ALA A 18 8.04 -1.41 1.51
C ALA A 18 6.65 -1.89 1.00
N LEU A 19 5.80 -0.97 0.52
CA LEU A 19 4.41 -1.26 0.19
C LEU A 19 4.22 -2.35 -0.89
N PRO A 20 5.02 -2.43 -1.98
CA PRO A 20 4.88 -3.51 -2.96
C PRO A 20 5.09 -4.90 -2.35
N ILE A 21 6.07 -5.02 -1.44
CA ILE A 21 6.38 -6.28 -0.74
C ILE A 21 5.23 -6.62 0.21
N VAL A 22 4.77 -5.66 1.01
CA VAL A 22 3.64 -5.85 1.93
C VAL A 22 2.40 -6.30 1.16
N ASN A 23 2.04 -5.61 0.08
CA ASN A 23 0.88 -5.97 -0.75
C ASN A 23 0.98 -7.38 -1.32
N HIS A 24 2.17 -7.84 -1.73
CA HIS A 24 2.38 -9.20 -2.20
C HIS A 24 1.99 -10.24 -1.13
N PHE A 25 2.42 -10.03 0.12
CA PHE A 25 2.09 -10.95 1.22
C PHE A 25 0.63 -10.84 1.65
N LEU A 26 0.06 -9.63 1.72
CA LEU A 26 -1.35 -9.43 2.07
C LEU A 26 -2.29 -10.12 1.06
N ALA A 27 -1.95 -10.05 -0.23
CA ALA A 27 -2.69 -10.74 -1.29
C ALA A 27 -2.61 -12.27 -1.14
N ARG A 28 -1.43 -12.82 -0.83
CA ARG A 28 -1.25 -14.27 -0.59
C ARG A 28 -2.02 -14.77 0.62
N MET A 29 -2.15 -13.94 1.66
CA MET A 29 -2.95 -14.25 2.84
C MET A 29 -4.46 -14.08 2.60
N SER A 30 -4.87 -13.61 1.42
CA SER A 30 -6.27 -13.29 1.10
C SER A 30 -6.89 -12.31 2.11
N LEU A 31 -6.09 -11.37 2.64
CA LEU A 31 -6.53 -10.48 3.72
C LEU A 31 -7.79 -9.70 3.34
N ASP A 32 -7.81 -9.10 2.15
CA ASP A 32 -8.94 -8.28 1.70
C ASP A 32 -10.24 -9.12 1.63
N ALA A 33 -10.16 -10.38 1.18
CA ALA A 33 -11.30 -11.29 1.13
C ALA A 33 -11.77 -11.74 2.54
N ILE A 34 -10.84 -11.93 3.47
CA ILE A 34 -11.16 -12.26 4.87
C ILE A 34 -11.89 -11.09 5.52
N ILE A 35 -11.39 -9.86 5.31
CA ILE A 35 -12.02 -8.67 5.87
C ILE A 35 -13.42 -8.51 5.29
N ASP A 36 -13.58 -8.57 3.96
CA ASP A 36 -14.87 -8.43 3.28
C ASP A 36 -15.90 -9.48 3.74
N ALA A 37 -15.48 -10.72 3.98
CA ALA A 37 -16.35 -11.78 4.47
C ALA A 37 -16.90 -11.54 5.90
N HIS A 38 -16.18 -10.77 6.73
CA HIS A 38 -16.53 -10.55 8.14
C HIS A 38 -17.10 -9.16 8.42
N LEU A 39 -16.99 -8.23 7.46
CA LEU A 39 -17.41 -6.85 7.62
C LEU A 39 -18.57 -6.53 6.68
N PRO A 40 -19.73 -6.10 7.20
CA PRO A 40 -20.83 -5.71 6.35
C PRO A 40 -20.45 -4.44 5.56
N ALA A 41 -20.32 -4.55 4.24
CA ALA A 41 -19.86 -3.49 3.34
C ALA A 41 -20.89 -2.34 3.13
N ASN A 42 -21.94 -2.21 3.95
CA ASN A 42 -23.10 -1.41 3.57
C ASN A 42 -23.84 -0.74 4.73
N ASP A 43 -23.10 -0.13 5.66
CA ASP A 43 -23.70 0.83 6.59
C ASP A 43 -23.78 2.21 5.92
N ALA A 44 -25.00 2.65 5.59
CA ALA A 44 -25.27 3.95 4.98
C ALA A 44 -24.82 5.16 5.82
N ARG A 45 -24.47 4.94 7.10
CA ARG A 45 -23.89 5.97 7.98
C ARG A 45 -22.41 6.20 7.73
N LEU A 46 -21.73 5.27 7.05
CA LEU A 46 -20.30 5.30 6.83
C LEU A 46 -20.00 5.86 5.43
N ARG A 47 -19.12 6.87 5.38
CA ARG A 47 -18.66 7.49 4.12
C ARG A 47 -17.61 6.67 3.37
N LEU A 48 -17.03 5.68 4.04
CA LEU A 48 -15.97 4.83 3.52
C LEU A 48 -16.23 3.40 4.00
N ASP A 49 -15.98 2.45 3.11
CA ASP A 49 -16.12 1.03 3.43
C ASP A 49 -15.16 0.65 4.57
N PRO A 50 -15.68 0.08 5.68
CA PRO A 50 -14.87 -0.45 6.76
C PRO A 50 -13.75 -1.37 6.28
N ALA A 51 -13.98 -2.18 5.24
CA ALA A 51 -12.99 -3.11 4.72
C ALA A 51 -11.77 -2.37 4.15
N VAL A 52 -12.02 -1.27 3.43
CA VAL A 52 -10.97 -0.40 2.89
C VAL A 52 -10.17 0.26 4.02
N VAL A 53 -10.84 0.74 5.07
CA VAL A 53 -10.18 1.39 6.21
C VAL A 53 -9.27 0.41 6.95
N ILE A 54 -9.77 -0.79 7.27
CA ILE A 54 -8.99 -1.80 7.97
C ILE A 54 -7.82 -2.28 7.10
N GLY A 55 -8.05 -2.49 5.80
CA GLY A 55 -6.99 -2.83 4.87
C GLY A 55 -5.88 -1.77 4.81
N LEU A 56 -6.25 -0.48 4.84
CA LEU A 56 -5.29 0.62 4.89
C LEU A 56 -4.53 0.66 6.23
N LEU A 57 -5.23 0.43 7.34
CA LEU A 57 -4.65 0.38 8.67
C LEU A 57 -3.59 -0.71 8.78
N VAL A 58 -3.88 -1.92 8.33
CA VAL A 58 -2.92 -3.04 8.36
C VAL A 58 -1.66 -2.70 7.56
N ARG A 59 -1.82 -2.11 6.37
CA ARG A 59 -0.69 -1.68 5.53
C ARG A 59 0.15 -0.60 6.22
N ASN A 60 -0.50 0.37 6.85
CA ASN A 60 0.16 1.43 7.60
C ASN A 60 0.97 0.87 8.77
N LEU A 61 0.34 0.07 9.65
CA LEU A 61 1.01 -0.56 10.79
C LEU A 61 2.18 -1.47 10.38
N THR A 62 2.11 -2.11 9.22
CA THR A 62 3.20 -2.96 8.72
C THR A 62 4.40 -2.17 8.24
N ILE A 63 4.19 -0.92 7.79
CA ILE A 63 5.23 -0.08 7.18
C ILE A 63 5.82 0.89 8.21
N ASP A 64 4.98 1.57 8.98
CA ASP A 64 5.40 2.53 9.99
C ASP A 64 4.32 2.65 11.08
N HIS A 65 4.69 2.39 12.34
CA HIS A 65 3.76 2.30 13.48
C HIS A 65 3.33 3.68 14.02
N GLN A 66 3.23 4.70 13.17
CA GLN A 66 2.77 6.03 13.58
C GLN A 66 1.25 6.05 13.79
N PRO A 67 0.73 6.78 14.78
CA PRO A 67 -0.69 6.77 15.11
C PRO A 67 -1.55 7.18 13.91
N ILE A 68 -2.66 6.46 13.68
CA ILE A 68 -3.59 6.61 12.55
C ILE A 68 -4.09 8.05 12.37
N TYR A 69 -4.12 8.85 13.43
CA TYR A 69 -4.51 10.26 13.34
C TYR A 69 -3.54 11.11 12.50
N ALA A 70 -2.31 10.63 12.31
CA ALA A 70 -1.32 11.21 11.39
C ALA A 70 -1.52 10.75 9.92
N LEU A 71 -2.48 9.86 9.64
CA LEU A 71 -2.74 9.34 8.29
C LEU A 71 -3.25 10.44 7.34
N GLY A 72 -3.96 11.45 7.87
CA GLY A 72 -4.36 12.64 7.10
C GLY A 72 -3.15 13.43 6.59
N GLU A 73 -2.17 13.67 7.45
CA GLU A 73 -0.90 14.33 7.10
C GLU A 73 -0.03 13.45 6.18
N TRP A 74 -0.01 12.14 6.41
CA TRP A 74 0.66 11.16 5.55
C TRP A 74 0.09 11.14 4.13
N ALA A 75 -1.24 11.17 4.00
CA ALA A 75 -1.95 11.21 2.72
C ALA A 75 -1.90 12.59 2.05
N ALA A 76 -1.83 13.66 2.84
CA ALA A 76 -1.71 15.04 2.35
C ALA A 76 -0.33 15.36 1.76
N GLY A 77 0.72 14.60 2.12
CA GLY A 77 2.02 14.72 1.47
C GLY A 77 3.17 14.28 2.35
N SER A 78 3.45 12.98 2.38
CA SER A 78 4.77 12.50 2.80
C SER A 78 5.62 12.03 1.61
N THR A 79 6.01 12.98 0.76
CA THR A 79 7.35 12.88 0.16
C THR A 79 8.35 13.19 1.26
N ARG A 80 8.57 12.26 2.19
CA ARG A 80 9.75 12.33 3.07
C ARG A 80 10.95 11.86 2.24
N PRO A 81 11.97 12.70 2.01
CA PRO A 81 13.23 12.19 1.52
C PRO A 81 13.78 11.25 2.59
N CYS A 82 14.02 10.00 2.19
CA CYS A 82 14.69 9.00 3.00
C CYS A 82 16.07 9.58 3.38
N SER A 83 16.28 9.96 4.64
CA SER A 83 17.61 10.32 5.15
C SER A 83 18.40 9.04 5.37
N ALA A 84 19.62 9.03 4.83
CA ALA A 84 20.61 7.96 4.82
C ALA A 84 20.92 7.36 6.20
#